data_AF-A0A6I3L7H3-F1
#
_entry.id   AF-A0A6I3L7H3-F1
#
_cell.length_a   1.000
_cell.length_b   1.000
_cell.length_c   1.000
_cell.angle_alpha   90.00
_cell.angle_beta   90.00
_cell.angle_gamma   90.00
#
_symmetry.space_group_name_H-M   'P 1'
#
loop_
_entity.id
_entity.type
_entity.pdbx_description
1 polymer ?
#
loop_
_entity_poly.entity_id
_entity_poly.type
_entity_poly.pdbx_seq_one_letter_code
_entity_poly.pdbx_strand_id
1 'polypeptide(L)'
;MGGRDLFAGVAGVYPDAVANPPDPAVVERGRRARERRLATGEVEIIPAVAADGGDVAMPLREAFEYYGTPRGAVPNYTNGFAVESFEHTAGFGAQEAAARLTVPFQLVHCENALVPPWAREFYAAVTSPKSELWLDSAGQIDFPDDPRLIEPAAALFRDVCRAP
;
A
#
# COMPACT_ATOMS: atom_id res chain seq x y z
N MET A 1 -11.43 -9.78 28.82
CA MET A 1 -10.21 -9.82 27.99
C MET A 1 -10.54 -9.12 26.69
N GLY A 2 -10.39 -7.79 26.64
CA GLY A 2 -10.41 -7.07 25.36
C GLY A 2 -9.07 -7.28 24.69
N GLY A 3 -9.06 -7.74 23.43
CA GLY A 3 -7.84 -7.71 22.63
C GLY A 3 -7.28 -6.28 22.65
N ARG A 4 -5.97 -6.15 22.83
CA ARG A 4 -5.33 -4.84 22.66
C ARG A 4 -5.19 -4.62 21.17
N ASP A 5 -6.15 -3.89 20.62
CA ASP A 5 -6.14 -3.50 19.23
C ASP A 5 -4.87 -2.70 18.94
N LEU A 6 -4.21 -3.02 17.83
CA LEU A 6 -2.99 -2.41 17.34
C LEU A 6 -3.18 -2.13 15.86
N PHE A 7 -2.74 -0.97 15.40
CA PHE A 7 -2.59 -0.69 13.98
C PHE A 7 -1.12 -0.78 13.60
N ALA A 8 -0.79 -1.60 12.61
CA ALA A 8 0.57 -1.77 12.12
C ALA A 8 0.63 -1.51 10.61
N GLY A 9 1.60 -0.73 10.18
CA GLY A 9 1.93 -0.54 8.77
C GLY A 9 3.32 -1.11 8.47
N VAL A 10 3.42 -1.92 7.42
CA VAL A 10 4.68 -2.49 6.93
C VAL A 10 4.90 -2.02 5.50
N ALA A 11 5.97 -1.27 5.27
CA ALA A 11 6.30 -0.65 3.98
C ALA A 11 5.07 0.05 3.36
N GLY A 12 4.26 0.72 4.18
CA GLY A 12 3.04 1.37 3.73
C GLY A 12 3.35 2.64 2.95
N VAL A 13 2.63 2.85 1.85
CA VAL A 13 2.57 4.16 1.19
C VAL A 13 1.42 4.94 1.82
N TYR A 14 1.68 6.18 2.27
CA TYR A 14 0.71 7.03 2.94
C TYR A 14 0.43 8.31 2.12
N PRO A 15 -0.35 8.24 1.03
CA PRO A 15 -0.50 9.39 0.13
C PRO A 15 -1.08 10.61 0.82
N ASP A 16 -0.53 11.77 0.50
CA ASP A 16 -1.13 13.07 0.75
C ASP A 16 -1.78 13.58 -0.54
N ALA A 17 -3.07 13.27 -0.74
CA ALA A 17 -3.80 13.71 -1.93
C ALA A 17 -4.06 15.22 -1.97
N VAL A 18 -3.91 15.93 -0.84
CA VAL A 18 -4.07 17.40 -0.80
C VAL A 18 -2.80 18.06 -1.30
N ALA A 19 -1.63 17.62 -0.81
CA ALA A 19 -0.35 18.13 -1.26
C ALA A 19 0.06 17.58 -2.64
N ASN A 20 -0.39 16.37 -2.99
CA ASN A 20 -0.07 15.66 -4.22
C ASN A 20 -1.37 15.19 -4.89
N PRO A 21 -2.14 16.11 -5.51
CA PRO A 21 -3.37 15.75 -6.18
C PRO A 21 -3.11 14.78 -7.34
N PRO A 22 -4.03 13.83 -7.62
CA PRO A 22 -3.87 12.91 -8.74
C PRO A 22 -3.91 13.65 -10.07
N ASP A 23 -3.34 13.01 -11.09
CA ASP A 23 -3.55 13.43 -12.48
C ASP A 23 -5.06 13.39 -12.81
N PRO A 24 -5.68 14.53 -13.18
CA PRO A 24 -7.09 14.56 -13.57
C PRO A 24 -7.44 13.60 -14.71
N ALA A 25 -6.49 13.31 -15.60
CA ALA A 25 -6.69 12.36 -16.70
C ALA A 25 -6.90 10.92 -16.19
N VAL A 26 -6.20 10.53 -15.12
CA VAL A 26 -6.34 9.21 -14.49
C VAL A 26 -7.71 9.09 -13.80
N VAL A 27 -8.13 10.12 -13.07
CA VAL A 27 -9.46 10.16 -12.43
C VAL A 27 -10.57 10.10 -13.48
N GLU A 28 -10.44 10.90 -14.54
CA GLU A 28 -11.38 10.93 -15.66
C GLU A 28 -11.45 9.58 -16.40
N ARG A 29 -10.31 8.90 -16.57
CA ARG A 29 -10.28 7.55 -17.14
C ARG A 29 -11.10 6.57 -16.29
N GLY A 30 -10.93 6.61 -14.97
CA GLY A 30 -11.73 5.81 -14.04
C GLY A 30 -13.22 6.11 -14.14
N ARG A 31 -13.60 7.39 -14.12
CA ARG A 31 -15.00 7.82 -14.27
C ARG A 31 -15.62 7.29 -15.57
N ARG A 32 -14.91 7.40 -16.69
CA ARG A 32 -15.37 6.88 -18.00
C ARG A 32 -15.50 5.36 -18.01
N ALA A 33 -14.59 4.64 -17.37
CA ALA A 33 -14.67 3.18 -17.26
C ALA A 33 -15.89 2.75 -16.44
N ARG A 34 -16.18 3.46 -15.33
CA ARG A 34 -17.40 3.25 -14.54
C ARG A 34 -18.66 3.48 -15.38
N GLU A 35 -18.71 4.58 -16.13
CA GLU A 35 -19.85 4.91 -16.98
C GLU A 35 -20.09 3.88 -18.07
N ARG A 36 -19.03 3.37 -18.69
CA ARG A 36 -19.13 2.23 -19.63
C ARG A 36 -19.72 1.02 -18.94
N ARG A 37 -19.18 0.59 -17.80
CA ARG A 37 -19.72 -0.56 -17.05
C ARG A 37 -21.19 -0.39 -16.71
N LEU A 38 -21.60 0.80 -16.25
CA LEU A 38 -23.01 1.06 -15.93
C LEU A 38 -23.92 1.03 -17.17
N ALA A 39 -23.42 1.41 -18.34
CA ALA A 39 -24.18 1.41 -19.58
C ALA A 39 -24.23 0.03 -20.26
N THR A 40 -23.16 -0.76 -20.19
CA THR A 40 -23.00 -1.99 -20.98
C THR A 40 -22.90 -3.27 -20.14
N GLY A 41 -22.58 -3.17 -18.85
CA GLY A 41 -22.23 -4.29 -17.99
C GLY A 41 -20.77 -4.75 -18.10
N GLU A 42 -19.97 -4.14 -18.99
CA GLU A 42 -18.58 -4.56 -19.24
C GLU A 42 -17.58 -3.77 -18.38
N VAL A 43 -16.70 -4.47 -17.67
CA VAL A 43 -15.63 -3.86 -16.86
C VAL A 43 -14.35 -3.76 -17.69
N GLU A 44 -13.79 -2.57 -17.82
CA GLU A 44 -12.43 -2.41 -18.36
C GLU A 44 -11.40 -2.85 -17.31
N ILE A 45 -10.60 -3.86 -17.68
CA ILE A 45 -9.53 -4.41 -16.86
C ILE A 45 -8.20 -4.18 -17.57
N ILE A 46 -7.22 -3.65 -16.85
CA ILE A 46 -5.80 -3.66 -17.25
C ILE A 46 -5.02 -4.64 -16.36
N PRO A 47 -3.85 -5.15 -16.78
CA PRO A 47 -2.99 -5.91 -15.88
C PRO A 47 -2.57 -5.09 -14.66
N ALA A 48 -2.40 -5.74 -13.51
CA ALA A 48 -1.77 -5.08 -12.37
C ALA A 48 -0.28 -4.82 -12.66
N VAL A 49 0.40 -5.76 -13.32
CA VAL A 49 1.80 -5.68 -13.77
C VAL A 49 1.97 -6.34 -15.14
N ALA A 50 2.99 -5.93 -15.90
CA ALA A 50 3.39 -6.54 -17.17
C ALA A 50 4.90 -6.40 -17.37
N ALA A 51 5.50 -7.36 -18.08
CA ALA A 51 6.95 -7.44 -18.28
C ALA A 51 7.50 -6.25 -19.11
N ASP A 52 6.70 -5.76 -20.03
CA ASP A 52 7.01 -4.63 -20.92
C ASP A 52 6.68 -3.28 -20.29
N GLY A 53 6.05 -3.26 -19.12
CA GLY A 53 5.63 -2.04 -18.43
C GLY A 53 4.59 -1.21 -19.19
N GLY A 54 3.72 -1.87 -19.98
CA GLY A 54 2.64 -1.22 -20.73
C GLY A 54 1.58 -0.53 -19.86
N ASP A 55 0.33 -0.50 -20.32
CA ASP A 55 -0.77 0.07 -19.54
C ASP A 55 -1.12 -0.83 -18.34
N VAL A 56 -0.54 -0.55 -17.17
CA VAL A 56 -0.63 -1.37 -15.96
C VAL A 56 -0.88 -0.53 -14.71
N ALA A 57 -1.48 -1.14 -13.68
CA ALA A 57 -1.78 -0.44 -12.44
C ALA A 57 -0.54 -0.13 -11.57
N MET A 58 0.48 -1.00 -11.63
CA MET A 58 1.73 -0.85 -10.87
C MET A 58 2.93 -0.82 -11.83
N PRO A 59 3.32 0.38 -12.34
CA PRO A 59 4.35 0.52 -13.38
C PRO A 59 5.77 0.46 -12.82
N LEU A 60 6.03 -0.49 -11.91
CA LEU A 60 7.32 -0.69 -11.26
C LEU A 60 7.90 -2.05 -11.65
N ARG A 61 9.17 -2.07 -12.08
CA ARG A 61 9.87 -3.31 -12.42
C ARG A 61 9.87 -4.30 -11.25
N GLU A 62 10.15 -3.82 -10.03
CA GLU A 62 10.12 -4.65 -8.83
C GLU A 62 8.71 -5.26 -8.60
N ALA A 63 7.63 -4.54 -8.88
CA ALA A 63 6.28 -5.07 -8.75
C ALA A 63 6.04 -6.23 -9.72
N PHE A 64 6.52 -6.12 -10.97
CA PHE A 64 6.47 -7.22 -11.93
C PHE A 64 7.27 -8.44 -11.44
N GLU A 65 8.45 -8.25 -10.86
CA GLU A 65 9.29 -9.35 -10.36
C GLU A 65 8.58 -10.23 -9.32
N TYR A 66 7.65 -9.67 -8.55
CA TYR A 66 6.86 -10.43 -7.57
C TYR A 66 5.51 -10.88 -8.13
N TYR A 67 4.68 -9.94 -8.60
CA TYR A 67 3.30 -10.22 -9.00
C TYR A 67 3.16 -10.80 -10.42
N GLY A 68 4.20 -10.65 -11.25
CA GLY A 68 4.22 -11.12 -12.64
C GLY A 68 5.05 -12.39 -12.87
N THR A 69 5.65 -12.95 -11.81
CA THR A 69 6.50 -14.16 -11.89
C THR A 69 6.05 -15.23 -10.89
N PRO A 70 6.64 -16.45 -10.93
CA PRO A 70 6.37 -17.47 -9.92
C PRO A 70 6.69 -17.08 -8.47
N ARG A 71 7.46 -15.99 -8.22
CA ARG A 71 7.84 -15.55 -6.87
C ARG A 71 6.63 -15.25 -5.98
N GLY A 72 5.65 -14.50 -6.50
CA GLY A 72 4.42 -14.14 -5.79
C GLY A 72 3.16 -14.88 -6.28
N ALA A 73 3.31 -15.89 -7.14
CA ALA A 73 2.18 -16.57 -7.76
C ALA A 73 1.40 -17.42 -6.74
N VAL A 74 0.09 -17.14 -6.61
CA VAL A 74 -0.84 -17.92 -5.78
C VAL A 74 -2.14 -18.19 -6.55
N PRO A 75 -2.86 -19.31 -6.28
CA PRO A 75 -4.01 -19.73 -7.09
C PRO A 75 -5.19 -18.75 -7.13
N ASN A 76 -5.30 -17.86 -6.14
CA ASN A 76 -6.40 -16.92 -5.96
C ASN A 76 -6.02 -15.46 -6.31
N TYR A 77 -4.84 -15.24 -6.89
CA TYR A 77 -4.45 -13.92 -7.40
C TYR A 77 -4.70 -13.83 -8.91
N THR A 78 -5.43 -12.80 -9.31
CA THR A 78 -5.63 -12.43 -10.72
C THR A 78 -4.81 -11.17 -11.00
N ASN A 79 -3.93 -11.21 -11.99
CA ASN A 79 -3.20 -10.04 -12.48
C ASN A 79 -4.15 -9.11 -13.25
N GLY A 80 -4.97 -8.35 -12.54
CA GLY A 80 -5.98 -7.48 -13.11
C GLY A 80 -6.37 -6.35 -12.17
N PHE A 81 -6.63 -5.19 -12.76
CA PHE A 81 -7.08 -3.99 -12.08
C PHE A 81 -8.25 -3.39 -12.86
N ALA A 82 -9.36 -3.14 -12.16
CA ALA A 82 -10.51 -2.49 -12.75
C ALA A 82 -10.22 -1.00 -12.94
N VAL A 83 -10.20 -0.53 -14.18
CA VAL A 83 -9.85 0.85 -14.51
C VAL A 83 -10.77 1.85 -13.81
N GLU A 84 -12.04 1.49 -13.57
CA GLU A 84 -12.98 2.32 -12.82
C GLU A 84 -12.52 2.64 -11.39
N SER A 85 -11.69 1.79 -10.77
CA SER A 85 -11.15 2.05 -9.43
C SER A 85 -10.31 3.32 -9.37
N PHE A 86 -9.68 3.74 -10.47
CA PHE A 86 -8.91 5.00 -10.51
C PHE A 86 -9.72 6.23 -10.09
N GLU A 87 -11.04 6.23 -10.30
CA GLU A 87 -11.89 7.35 -9.91
C GLU A 87 -11.80 7.65 -8.40
N HIS A 88 -11.63 6.62 -7.59
CA HIS A 88 -11.63 6.74 -6.13
C HIS A 88 -10.26 6.51 -5.51
N THR A 89 -9.42 5.67 -6.12
CA THR A 89 -8.10 5.34 -5.56
C THR A 89 -7.04 6.35 -5.91
N ALA A 90 -7.11 7.02 -7.06
CA ALA A 90 -6.08 7.97 -7.48
C ALA A 90 -6.00 9.18 -6.52
N GLY A 91 -7.17 9.68 -6.06
CA GLY A 91 -7.26 10.79 -5.12
C GLY A 91 -7.35 10.38 -3.65
N PHE A 92 -7.08 9.11 -3.32
CA PHE A 92 -7.16 8.65 -1.94
C PHE A 92 -6.02 9.25 -1.10
N GLY A 93 -6.37 9.94 -0.01
CA GLY A 93 -5.42 10.46 0.97
C GLY A 93 -5.43 9.63 2.25
N ALA A 94 -4.26 9.10 2.63
CA ALA A 94 -4.10 8.35 3.88
C ALA A 94 -3.67 9.25 5.05
N GLN A 95 -2.99 10.37 4.79
CA GLN A 95 -2.39 11.22 5.85
C GLN A 95 -3.37 11.64 6.95
N GLU A 96 -4.60 12.01 6.60
CA GLU A 96 -5.60 12.44 7.57
C GLU A 96 -5.98 11.36 8.59
N ALA A 97 -5.77 10.09 8.27
CA ALA A 97 -6.07 8.97 9.17
C ALA A 97 -5.12 8.94 10.37
N ALA A 98 -3.89 9.45 10.24
CA ALA A 98 -2.89 9.43 11.32
C ALA A 98 -3.40 10.10 12.61
N ALA A 99 -4.03 11.27 12.47
CA ALA A 99 -4.57 12.03 13.60
C ALA A 99 -5.84 11.38 14.22
N ARG A 100 -6.43 10.39 13.55
CA ARG A 100 -7.65 9.69 13.99
C ARG A 100 -7.35 8.35 14.66
N LEU A 101 -6.09 7.91 14.67
CA LEU A 101 -5.70 6.66 15.33
C LEU A 101 -5.87 6.80 16.85
N THR A 102 -6.66 5.90 17.44
CA THR A 102 -6.92 5.83 18.89
C THR A 102 -6.26 4.62 19.55
N VAL A 103 -5.71 3.71 18.74
CA VAL A 103 -4.95 2.53 19.17
C VAL A 103 -3.45 2.78 18.98
N PRO A 104 -2.58 2.00 19.64
CA PRO A 104 -1.15 2.06 19.36
C PRO A 104 -0.85 1.88 17.87
N PHE A 105 0.16 2.60 17.37
CA PHE A 105 0.64 2.51 15.99
C PHE A 105 2.06 1.96 15.94
N GLN A 106 2.30 1.03 15.01
CA GLN A 106 3.65 0.55 14.72
C GLN A 106 3.96 0.70 13.24
N LEU A 107 5.04 1.40 12.94
CA LEU A 107 5.55 1.56 11.58
C LEU A 107 6.77 0.66 11.39
N VAL A 108 6.75 -0.16 10.35
CA VAL A 108 7.94 -0.86 9.84
C VAL A 108 8.19 -0.38 8.42
N HIS A 109 9.41 0.10 8.13
CA HIS A 109 9.72 0.66 6.81
C HIS A 109 11.21 0.56 6.47
N CYS A 110 11.64 1.15 5.36
CA CYS A 110 13.04 1.28 4.94
C CYS A 110 13.20 2.54 4.07
N GLU A 111 14.44 3.00 3.91
CA GLU A 111 14.75 4.18 3.09
C GLU A 111 14.57 3.96 1.57
N ASN A 112 14.56 2.70 1.12
CA ASN A 112 14.47 2.36 -0.30
C ASN A 112 13.07 1.91 -0.75
N ALA A 113 12.09 1.87 0.17
CA ALA A 113 10.71 1.53 -0.14
C ALA A 113 9.98 2.71 -0.81
N LEU A 114 8.71 2.52 -1.18
CA LEU A 114 7.95 3.55 -1.87
C LEU A 114 7.64 4.74 -0.97
N VAL A 115 8.12 5.90 -1.39
CA VAL A 115 7.89 7.23 -0.80
C VAL A 115 8.09 7.30 0.73
N PRO A 116 9.30 7.01 1.26
CA PRO A 116 9.58 7.04 2.70
C PRO A 116 9.24 8.36 3.41
N PRO A 117 9.40 9.55 2.79
CA PRO A 117 8.98 10.81 3.41
C PRO A 117 7.52 10.81 3.86
N TRP A 118 6.61 10.22 3.08
CA TRP A 118 5.19 10.16 3.45
C TRP A 118 4.93 9.31 4.68
N ALA A 119 5.69 8.24 4.87
CA ALA A 119 5.56 7.45 6.09
C ALA A 119 6.11 8.17 7.32
N ARG A 120 7.18 8.96 7.17
CA ARG A 120 7.66 9.84 8.25
C ARG A 120 6.63 10.88 8.62
N GLU A 121 6.00 11.51 7.62
CA GLU A 121 4.92 12.48 7.83
C GLU A 121 3.73 11.83 8.55
N PHE A 122 3.29 10.66 8.08
CA PHE A 122 2.20 9.91 8.72
C PHE A 122 2.56 9.57 10.17
N TYR A 123 3.73 8.98 10.41
CA TYR A 123 4.19 8.65 11.75
C TYR A 123 4.28 9.87 12.65
N ALA A 124 4.80 11.00 12.16
CA ALA A 124 4.89 12.25 12.91
C ALA A 124 3.50 12.75 13.34
N ALA A 125 2.50 12.65 12.46
CA ALA A 125 1.13 13.08 12.71
C ALA A 125 0.34 12.16 13.67
N VAL A 126 0.75 10.91 13.88
CA VAL A 126 0.11 10.02 14.86
C VAL A 126 0.29 10.55 16.28
N THR A 127 -0.80 10.67 17.03
CA THR A 127 -0.82 11.16 18.41
C THR A 127 -0.99 10.06 19.46
N SER A 128 -1.49 8.89 19.06
CA SER A 128 -1.54 7.71 19.92
C SER A 128 -0.13 7.16 20.20
N PRO A 129 0.03 6.24 21.17
CA PRO A 129 1.31 5.59 21.42
C PRO A 129 1.86 4.99 20.12
N LYS A 130 3.09 5.33 19.76
CA LYS A 130 3.68 4.92 18.49
C LYS A 130 5.12 4.44 18.64
N SER A 131 5.52 3.53 17.78
CA SER A 131 6.90 3.09 17.62
C SER A 131 7.21 2.81 16.16
N GLU A 132 8.47 2.89 15.78
CA GLU A 132 8.91 2.64 14.41
C GLU A 132 10.15 1.74 14.38
N LEU A 133 10.28 1.00 13.28
CA LEU A 133 11.42 0.16 12.95
C LEU A 133 11.80 0.40 11.48
N TRP A 134 12.99 0.95 11.26
CA TRP A 134 13.55 1.15 9.93
C TRP A 134 14.55 0.03 9.65
N LEU A 135 14.30 -0.75 8.60
CA LEU A 135 15.07 -1.91 8.19
C LEU A 135 15.87 -1.62 6.92
N ASP A 136 16.96 -2.36 6.72
CA ASP A 136 17.72 -2.33 5.48
C ASP A 136 17.11 -3.28 4.46
N SER A 137 16.63 -2.74 3.34
CA SER A 137 16.01 -3.49 2.25
C SER A 137 16.42 -2.88 0.90
N ALA A 138 16.44 -3.66 -0.18
CA ALA A 138 16.71 -3.12 -1.50
C ALA A 138 15.53 -2.31 -2.04
N GLY A 139 14.30 -2.62 -1.61
CA GLY A 139 13.11 -1.91 -2.06
C GLY A 139 11.81 -2.33 -1.36
N GLN A 140 10.70 -1.96 -1.99
CA GLN A 140 9.34 -2.23 -1.49
C GLN A 140 9.00 -3.73 -1.48
N ILE A 141 9.52 -4.45 -2.48
CA ILE A 141 9.08 -5.81 -2.83
C ILE A 141 9.81 -6.91 -2.04
N ASP A 142 10.78 -6.55 -1.19
CA ASP A 142 11.43 -7.54 -0.31
C ASP A 142 10.58 -7.84 0.95
N PHE A 143 9.72 -6.91 1.38
CA PHE A 143 8.90 -7.07 2.60
C PHE A 143 7.90 -8.25 2.58
N PRO A 144 7.30 -8.65 1.45
CA PRO A 144 6.41 -9.81 1.39
C PRO A 144 7.07 -11.17 1.65
N ASP A 145 8.36 -11.34 1.34
CA ASP A 145 8.98 -12.67 1.30
C ASP A 145 10.44 -12.79 1.79
N ASP A 146 11.11 -11.72 2.24
CA ASP A 146 12.43 -11.81 2.87
C ASP A 146 12.32 -12.04 4.40
N PRO A 147 12.73 -13.22 4.92
CA PRO A 147 12.67 -13.51 6.35
C PRO A 147 13.44 -12.51 7.22
N ARG A 148 14.51 -11.90 6.69
CA ARG A 148 15.30 -10.91 7.41
C ARG A 148 14.51 -9.63 7.69
N LEU A 149 13.45 -9.37 6.92
CA LEU A 149 12.53 -8.25 7.12
C LEU A 149 11.29 -8.68 7.90
N ILE A 150 10.76 -9.85 7.59
CA ILE A 150 9.53 -10.38 8.20
C ILE A 150 9.72 -10.69 9.69
N GLU A 151 10.83 -11.32 10.06
CA GLU A 151 11.04 -11.76 11.44
C GLU A 151 11.14 -10.58 12.44
N PRO A 152 11.94 -9.52 12.18
CA PRO A 152 11.94 -8.32 13.02
C PRO A 152 10.59 -7.60 13.06
N ALA A 153 9.89 -7.50 11.92
CA ALA A 153 8.57 -6.87 11.87
C ALA A 153 7.56 -7.62 12.75
N ALA A 154 7.52 -8.95 12.63
CA ALA A 154 6.67 -9.79 13.44
C ALA A 154 7.05 -9.76 14.93
N ALA A 155 8.33 -9.60 15.27
CA ALA A 155 8.78 -9.42 16.64
C ALA A 155 8.25 -8.12 17.25
N LEU A 156 8.37 -7.01 16.53
CA LEU A 156 7.86 -5.70 16.96
C LEU A 156 6.37 -5.76 17.33
N PHE A 157 5.57 -6.47 16.54
CA PHE A 157 4.11 -6.57 16.74
C PHE A 157 3.73 -7.40 17.96
N ARG A 158 4.57 -8.37 18.34
CA ARG A 158 4.31 -9.23 19.51
C ARG A 158 4.53 -8.51 20.84
N ASP A 159 5.43 -7.54 20.90
CA ASP A 159 5.80 -6.88 22.16
C ASP A 159 4.65 -6.05 22.75
N VAL A 160 3.81 -5.44 21.90
CA VAL A 160 2.60 -4.71 22.33
C VAL A 160 1.53 -5.66 22.87
N CYS A 161 1.43 -6.87 22.34
CA CYS A 161 0.52 -7.88 22.85
C CYS A 161 0.93 -8.38 24.26
N ARG A 162 2.17 -8.16 24.71
CA ARG A 162 2.76 -8.75 25.93
C ARG A 162 3.04 -7.79 27.09
N ALA A 163 2.99 -6.47 26.91
CA ALA A 163 3.13 -5.53 28.02
C ALA A 163 2.08 -5.80 29.13
N PRO A 164 2.36 -5.62 30.43
CA PRO A 164 1.38 -5.86 31.50
C PRO A 164 0.15 -4.94 31.41
#